data_AF-A0A6I7NEV4-F1
#
_entry.id   AF-A0A6I7NEV4-F1
#
_cell.length_a   1.000
_cell.length_b   1.000
_cell.length_c   1.000
_cell.angle_alpha   90.00
_cell.angle_beta   90.00
_cell.angle_gamma   90.00
#
_symmetry.space_group_name_H-M   'P 1'
#
loop_
_entity.id
_entity.type
_entity.pdbx_description
1 polymer ?
#
loop_
_entity_poly.entity_id
_entity_poly.type
_entity_poly.pdbx_seq_one_letter_code
_entity_poly.pdbx_strand_id
1 'polypeptide(L)'
;MTYQTEEEQVARIKELWQQHGMPLLTGVVLALAGVFGWQGWNNYQESQAANASTLYQNMLEVALSQDTEASRTQAAEIAEQLRDDYPRTRYARFAALMQARLAVDSGDFASAENLLMEVIDGVRDPALEEIARQRLARVLAEQDRHEEALELFNTAVSGELLAGREEVRGDLLLALGRNSDARAAYQTALGALDDPRSRPQLQFKLDDLAEEA
;
A
#
# COMPACT_ATOMS: atom_id res chain seq x y z
N MET A 1 -0.84 34.47 -56.97
CA MET A 1 -1.73 34.38 -55.79
C MET A 1 -3.10 34.00 -56.29
N THR A 2 -3.41 32.71 -56.34
CA THR A 2 -4.69 32.21 -56.86
C THR A 2 -5.70 32.25 -55.72
N TYR A 3 -6.58 33.24 -55.73
CA TYR A 3 -7.75 33.28 -54.85
C TYR A 3 -8.72 32.20 -55.34
N GLN A 4 -8.90 31.13 -54.55
CA GLN A 4 -9.94 30.14 -54.82
C GLN A 4 -11.29 30.80 -54.59
N THR A 5 -12.13 30.85 -55.63
CA THR A 5 -13.50 31.37 -55.53
C THR A 5 -14.29 30.53 -54.53
N GLU A 6 -15.21 31.16 -53.80
CA GLU A 6 -16.01 30.51 -52.75
C GLU A 6 -16.73 29.25 -53.26
N GLU A 7 -17.12 29.24 -54.55
CA GLU A 7 -17.76 28.08 -55.20
C GLU A 7 -16.85 26.85 -55.31
N GLU A 8 -15.54 27.02 -55.60
CA GLU A 8 -14.58 25.91 -55.69
C GLU A 8 -14.22 25.32 -54.33
N GLN A 9 -14.32 26.11 -53.26
CA GLN A 9 -14.13 25.64 -51.89
C GLN A 9 -15.32 24.79 -51.43
N VAL A 10 -16.54 25.25 -51.72
CA VAL A 10 -17.77 24.52 -51.40
C VAL A 10 -17.88 23.19 -52.15
N ALA A 11 -17.53 23.17 -53.44
CA ALA A 11 -17.55 21.95 -54.25
C ALA A 11 -16.63 20.85 -53.68
N ARG A 12 -15.41 21.21 -53.26
CA ARG A 12 -14.46 20.26 -52.66
C ARG A 12 -14.90 19.74 -51.30
N ILE A 13 -15.50 20.58 -50.44
CA ILE A 13 -16.06 20.11 -49.16
C ILE A 13 -17.20 19.13 -49.40
N LYS A 14 -18.06 19.41 -50.39
CA LYS A 14 -19.18 18.53 -50.76
C LYS A 14 -18.71 17.19 -51.29
N GLU A 15 -17.67 17.17 -52.12
CA GLU A 15 -17.06 15.96 -52.66
C GLU A 15 -16.39 15.12 -51.57
N LEU A 16 -15.63 15.76 -50.68
CA LEU A 16 -14.95 15.11 -49.54
C LEU A 16 -15.97 14.53 -48.54
N TRP A 17 -17.09 15.22 -48.33
CA TRP A 17 -18.20 14.72 -47.52
C TRP A 17 -18.93 13.53 -48.17
N GLN A 18 -19.18 13.59 -49.48
CA GLN A 18 -19.80 12.47 -50.20
C GLN A 18 -18.89 11.23 -50.23
N GLN A 19 -17.57 11.43 -50.32
CA GLN A 19 -16.61 10.33 -50.39
C GLN A 19 -16.25 9.75 -49.00
N HIS A 20 -16.19 10.58 -47.95
CA HIS A 20 -15.65 10.18 -46.63
C HIS A 20 -16.49 10.60 -45.41
N GLY A 21 -17.68 11.17 -45.59
CA GLY A 21 -18.50 11.68 -44.49
C GLY A 21 -18.87 10.61 -43.45
N MET A 22 -19.20 9.38 -43.87
CA MET A 22 -19.56 8.30 -42.94
C MET A 22 -18.36 7.85 -42.07
N PRO A 23 -17.18 7.46 -42.62
CA PRO A 23 -16.02 7.14 -41.79
C PRO A 23 -15.55 8.29 -40.88
N LEU A 24 -15.63 9.54 -41.35
CA LEU A 24 -15.24 10.71 -40.56
C LEU A 24 -16.18 10.92 -39.37
N LEU A 25 -17.50 10.82 -39.60
CA LEU A 25 -18.49 10.87 -38.54
C LEU A 25 -18.33 9.72 -37.54
N THR A 26 -18.10 8.49 -38.01
CA THR A 26 -17.83 7.34 -37.13
C THR A 26 -16.59 7.57 -36.28
N GLY A 27 -15.51 8.08 -36.86
CA GLY A 27 -14.28 8.41 -36.13
C GLY A 27 -14.51 9.47 -35.05
N VAL A 28 -15.27 10.53 -35.35
CA VAL A 28 -15.64 11.56 -34.37
C VAL A 28 -16.48 10.98 -33.24
N VAL A 29 -17.50 10.17 -33.55
CA VAL A 29 -18.35 9.55 -32.52
C VAL A 29 -17.54 8.61 -31.62
N LEU A 30 -16.67 7.79 -32.19
CA LEU A 30 -15.78 6.92 -31.43
C LEU A 30 -14.82 7.71 -30.54
N ALA A 31 -14.25 8.81 -31.04
CA ALA A 31 -13.39 9.69 -30.26
C ALA A 31 -14.14 10.31 -29.07
N LEU A 32 -15.34 10.83 -29.30
CA LEU A 32 -16.18 11.40 -28.25
C LEU A 32 -16.57 10.34 -27.21
N ALA A 33 -16.97 9.14 -27.64
CA ALA A 33 -17.28 8.03 -26.75
C ALA A 33 -16.08 7.63 -25.87
N GLY A 34 -14.88 7.61 -26.45
CA GLY A 34 -13.64 7.38 -25.71
C GLY A 34 -13.37 8.44 -24.65
N VAL A 35 -13.49 9.73 -25.00
CA VAL A 35 -13.24 10.85 -24.07
C VAL A 35 -14.27 10.85 -22.93
N PHE A 36 -15.57 10.79 -23.25
CA PHE A 36 -16.61 10.80 -22.20
C PHE A 36 -16.61 9.53 -21.37
N GLY A 37 -16.30 8.37 -21.97
CA GLY A 37 -16.13 7.11 -21.24
C GLY A 37 -14.97 7.19 -20.24
N TRP A 38 -13.81 7.68 -20.67
CA TRP A 38 -12.64 7.86 -19.80
C TRP A 38 -12.91 8.90 -18.71
N GLN A 39 -13.53 10.04 -19.04
CA GLN A 39 -13.85 11.08 -18.07
C GLN A 39 -14.86 10.58 -17.02
N GLY A 40 -15.91 9.86 -17.44
CA GLY A 40 -16.87 9.24 -16.53
C GLY A 40 -16.21 8.22 -15.60
N TRP A 41 -15.33 7.37 -16.13
CA TRP A 41 -14.57 6.42 -15.34
C TRP A 41 -13.63 7.10 -14.33
N ASN A 42 -12.91 8.14 -14.76
CA ASN A 42 -12.02 8.90 -13.89
C ASN A 42 -12.78 9.58 -12.74
N ASN A 43 -13.89 10.26 -13.05
CA ASN A 43 -14.74 10.89 -12.04
C ASN A 43 -15.30 9.87 -11.05
N TYR A 44 -15.70 8.68 -11.52
CA TYR A 44 -16.13 7.59 -10.64
C TYR A 44 -15.00 7.16 -9.70
N GLN A 45 -13.79 6.93 -10.21
CA GLN A 45 -12.63 6.55 -9.41
C GLN A 45 -12.25 7.64 -8.38
N GLU A 46 -12.31 8.91 -8.76
CA GLU A 46 -12.07 10.04 -7.85
C GLU A 46 -13.13 10.12 -6.75
N SER A 47 -14.41 9.95 -7.08
CA SER A 47 -15.48 9.93 -6.09
C SER A 47 -15.34 8.76 -5.12
N GLN A 48 -15.00 7.56 -5.62
CA GLN A 48 -14.72 6.40 -4.77
C GLN A 48 -13.54 6.67 -3.83
N ALA A 49 -12.45 7.26 -4.33
CA ALA A 49 -11.30 7.60 -3.50
C ALA A 49 -11.63 8.68 -2.45
N ALA A 50 -12.45 9.68 -2.79
CA ALA A 50 -12.90 10.72 -1.86
C ALA A 50 -13.74 10.13 -0.72
N ASN A 51 -14.76 9.32 -1.04
CA ASN A 51 -15.59 8.69 -0.03
C ASN A 51 -14.79 7.72 0.86
N ALA A 52 -13.90 6.93 0.25
CA ALA A 52 -12.99 6.04 0.97
C ALA A 52 -12.07 6.81 1.93
N SER A 53 -11.60 7.99 1.53
CA SER A 53 -10.76 8.85 2.38
C SER A 53 -11.52 9.36 3.61
N THR A 54 -12.80 9.71 3.46
CA THR A 54 -13.64 10.17 4.57
C THR A 54 -13.85 9.06 5.59
N LEU A 55 -14.15 7.83 5.14
CA LEU A 55 -14.25 6.68 6.04
C LEU A 55 -12.92 6.39 6.75
N TYR A 56 -11.80 6.47 6.03
CA TYR A 56 -10.48 6.27 6.60
C TYR A 56 -10.15 7.34 7.67
N GLN A 57 -10.50 8.60 7.43
CA GLN A 57 -10.32 9.66 8.43
C GLN A 57 -11.15 9.42 9.69
N ASN A 58 -12.43 9.03 9.53
CA ASN A 58 -13.30 8.69 10.65
C ASN A 58 -12.73 7.49 11.45
N MET A 59 -12.28 6.45 10.76
CA MET A 59 -11.60 5.31 11.38
C MET A 59 -10.41 5.75 12.25
N LEU A 60 -9.56 6.64 11.71
CA LEU A 60 -8.42 7.18 12.46
C LEU A 60 -8.86 8.02 13.66
N GLU A 61 -9.89 8.86 13.53
CA GLU A 61 -10.42 9.66 14.63
C GLU A 61 -10.92 8.77 15.77
N VAL A 62 -11.68 7.73 15.46
CA VAL A 62 -12.14 6.74 16.45
C VAL A 62 -10.97 6.02 17.09
N ALA A 63 -10.04 5.49 16.28
CA ALA A 63 -8.89 4.72 16.77
C ALA A 63 -7.92 5.54 17.64
N LEU A 64 -7.77 6.84 17.37
CA LEU A 64 -6.78 7.71 18.01
C LEU A 64 -7.36 8.59 19.14
N SER A 65 -8.68 8.76 19.20
CA SER A 65 -9.31 9.63 20.21
C SER A 65 -9.27 9.06 21.62
N GLN A 66 -9.52 7.75 21.77
CA GLN A 66 -9.45 7.03 23.04
C GLN A 66 -9.00 5.58 22.79
N ASP A 67 -7.96 5.12 23.48
CA ASP A 67 -7.55 3.71 23.45
C ASP A 67 -8.41 2.89 24.42
N THR A 68 -9.64 2.61 23.99
CA THR A 68 -10.55 1.69 24.67
C THR A 68 -10.91 0.54 23.75
N GLU A 69 -11.30 -0.59 24.33
CA GLU A 69 -11.80 -1.75 23.56
C GLU A 69 -12.95 -1.36 22.63
N ALA A 70 -13.89 -0.53 23.10
CA ALA A 70 -15.01 -0.06 22.30
C ALA A 70 -14.55 0.77 21.08
N SER A 71 -13.59 1.68 21.28
CA SER A 71 -13.02 2.47 20.18
C SER A 71 -12.30 1.58 19.16
N ARG A 72 -11.55 0.57 19.62
CA ARG A 72 -10.84 -0.35 18.73
C ARG A 72 -11.80 -1.19 17.90
N THR A 73 -12.85 -1.72 18.52
CA THR A 73 -13.89 -2.48 17.82
C THR A 73 -14.58 -1.61 16.77
N GLN A 74 -15.00 -0.40 17.15
CA GLN A 74 -15.64 0.52 16.21
C GLN A 74 -14.72 0.92 15.05
N ALA A 75 -13.43 1.18 15.32
CA ALA A 75 -12.48 1.47 14.26
C ALA A 75 -12.24 0.25 13.35
N ALA A 76 -12.22 -0.97 13.89
CA ALA A 76 -12.11 -2.19 13.10
C ALA A 76 -13.33 -2.40 12.19
N GLU A 77 -14.55 -2.12 12.67
CA GLU A 77 -15.78 -2.17 11.85
C GLU A 77 -15.74 -1.16 10.70
N ILE A 78 -15.28 0.07 10.95
CA ILE A 78 -15.12 1.08 9.88
C ILE A 78 -14.04 0.63 8.88
N ALA A 79 -12.97 0.00 9.34
CA ALA A 79 -11.91 -0.53 8.48
C ALA A 79 -12.43 -1.64 7.55
N GLU A 80 -13.25 -2.56 8.09
CA GLU A 80 -13.91 -3.62 7.33
C GLU A 80 -14.87 -3.03 6.29
N GLN A 81 -15.74 -2.10 6.70
CA GLN A 81 -16.63 -1.39 5.77
C GLN A 81 -15.85 -0.74 4.62
N LEU A 82 -14.75 -0.05 4.93
CA LEU A 82 -13.91 0.61 3.93
C LEU A 82 -13.27 -0.39 2.95
N ARG A 83 -12.89 -1.58 3.44
CA ARG A 83 -12.34 -2.65 2.59
C ARG A 83 -13.40 -3.26 1.68
N ASP A 84 -14.63 -3.42 2.17
CA ASP A 84 -15.73 -4.01 1.41
C ASP A 84 -16.32 -3.04 0.38
N ASP A 85 -16.57 -1.79 0.78
CA ASP A 85 -17.21 -0.78 -0.08
C ASP A 85 -16.24 -0.19 -1.11
N TYR A 86 -14.93 -0.11 -0.77
CA TYR A 86 -13.91 0.54 -1.59
C TYR A 86 -12.62 -0.28 -1.81
N PRO A 87 -12.71 -1.58 -2.17
CA PRO A 87 -11.57 -2.51 -2.19
C PRO A 87 -10.44 -2.11 -3.15
N ARG A 88 -10.76 -1.32 -4.17
CA ARG A 88 -9.79 -0.88 -5.19
C ARG A 88 -9.02 0.38 -4.81
N THR A 89 -9.35 1.00 -3.68
CA THR A 89 -8.71 2.25 -3.24
C THR A 89 -7.46 1.96 -2.41
N ARG A 90 -6.52 2.93 -2.39
CA ARG A 90 -5.37 2.86 -1.47
C ARG A 90 -5.81 2.93 0.00
N TYR A 91 -6.90 3.63 0.28
CA TYR A 91 -7.47 3.74 1.62
C TYR A 91 -7.93 2.39 2.17
N ALA A 92 -8.54 1.51 1.36
CA ALA A 92 -8.86 0.14 1.78
C ALA A 92 -7.61 -0.65 2.23
N ARG A 93 -6.48 -0.47 1.55
CA ARG A 93 -5.21 -1.12 1.93
C ARG A 93 -4.66 -0.56 3.24
N PHE A 94 -4.72 0.76 3.42
CA PHE A 94 -4.34 1.39 4.70
C PHE A 94 -5.28 0.99 5.83
N ALA A 95 -6.57 0.81 5.54
CA ALA A 95 -7.55 0.30 6.50
C ALA A 95 -7.20 -1.11 6.96
N ALA A 96 -6.85 -2.02 6.03
CA ALA A 96 -6.41 -3.37 6.38
C ALA A 96 -5.17 -3.37 7.30
N LEU A 97 -4.17 -2.52 6.98
CA LEU A 97 -2.98 -2.36 7.82
C LEU A 97 -3.29 -1.78 9.21
N MET A 98 -4.28 -0.89 9.32
CA MET A 98 -4.73 -0.36 10.61
C MET A 98 -5.56 -1.39 11.38
N GLN A 99 -6.46 -2.10 10.71
CA GLN A 99 -7.27 -3.17 11.30
C GLN A 99 -6.37 -4.27 11.87
N ALA A 100 -5.32 -4.67 11.16
CA ALA A 100 -4.32 -5.61 11.65
C ALA A 100 -3.63 -5.10 12.93
N ARG A 101 -3.30 -3.80 13.00
CA ARG A 101 -2.75 -3.19 14.22
C ARG A 101 -3.76 -3.23 15.37
N LEU A 102 -5.03 -2.88 15.13
CA LEU A 102 -6.07 -2.92 16.16
C LEU A 102 -6.31 -4.34 16.69
N ALA A 103 -6.16 -5.35 15.83
CA ALA A 103 -6.19 -6.76 16.21
C ALA A 103 -5.00 -7.11 17.12
N VAL A 104 -3.77 -6.70 16.76
CA VAL A 104 -2.58 -6.83 17.63
C VAL A 104 -2.77 -6.15 18.99
N ASP A 105 -3.25 -4.91 19.00
CA ASP A 105 -3.48 -4.13 20.23
C ASP A 105 -4.53 -4.81 21.14
N SER A 106 -5.39 -5.66 20.58
CA SER A 106 -6.40 -6.46 21.28
C SER A 106 -5.95 -7.89 21.59
N GLY A 107 -4.71 -8.26 21.24
CA GLY A 107 -4.17 -9.61 21.42
C GLY A 107 -4.71 -10.66 20.44
N ASP A 108 -5.46 -10.25 19.41
CA ASP A 108 -5.96 -11.12 18.36
C ASP A 108 -4.93 -11.25 17.23
N PHE A 109 -3.86 -11.99 17.53
CA PHE A 109 -2.77 -12.22 16.57
C PHE A 109 -3.21 -13.03 15.35
N ALA A 110 -4.22 -13.90 15.49
CA ALA A 110 -4.73 -14.70 14.38
C ALA A 110 -5.45 -13.82 13.33
N SER A 111 -6.29 -12.88 13.77
CA SER A 111 -6.91 -11.91 12.85
C SER A 111 -5.87 -10.98 12.23
N ALA A 112 -4.89 -10.52 13.02
CA ALA A 112 -3.81 -9.69 12.51
C ALA A 112 -2.99 -10.39 11.41
N GLU A 113 -2.68 -11.67 11.61
CA GLU A 113 -1.97 -12.51 10.64
C GLU A 113 -2.74 -12.62 9.32
N ASN A 114 -4.03 -12.98 9.38
CA ASN A 114 -4.88 -13.10 8.20
C ASN A 114 -4.95 -11.78 7.42
N LEU A 115 -5.19 -10.67 8.11
CA LEU A 115 -5.27 -9.35 7.49
C LEU A 115 -3.96 -8.94 6.80
N LEU A 116 -2.80 -9.25 7.42
CA LEU A 116 -1.50 -8.93 6.83
C LEU A 116 -1.16 -9.82 5.64
N MET A 117 -1.52 -11.11 5.68
CA MET A 117 -1.40 -12.01 4.53
C MET A 117 -2.24 -11.52 3.35
N GLU A 118 -3.50 -11.11 3.59
CA GLU A 118 -4.35 -10.54 2.55
C GLU A 118 -3.75 -9.27 1.92
N VAL A 119 -3.10 -8.41 2.73
CA VAL A 119 -2.39 -7.24 2.20
C VAL A 119 -1.20 -7.67 1.34
N ILE A 120 -0.45 -8.70 1.73
CA ILE A 120 0.68 -9.19 0.93
C ILE A 120 0.19 -9.79 -0.40
N ASP A 121 -0.90 -10.55 -0.38
CA ASP A 121 -1.42 -11.27 -1.56
C ASP A 121 -2.23 -10.37 -2.51
N GLY A 122 -2.89 -9.35 -1.97
CA GLY A 122 -3.80 -8.48 -2.72
C GLY A 122 -3.16 -7.26 -3.38
N VAL A 123 -1.91 -6.94 -3.03
CA VAL A 123 -1.28 -5.65 -3.36
C VAL A 123 -0.29 -5.78 -4.52
N ARG A 124 -0.22 -4.73 -5.36
CA ARG A 124 0.82 -4.52 -6.37
C ARG A 124 1.60 -3.24 -6.02
N ASP A 125 2.11 -3.20 -4.81
CA ASP A 125 2.84 -2.07 -4.24
C ASP A 125 3.93 -2.66 -3.34
N PRO A 126 5.16 -2.78 -3.87
CA PRO A 126 6.25 -3.44 -3.17
C PRO A 126 6.54 -2.83 -1.79
N ALA A 127 6.29 -1.53 -1.60
CA ALA A 127 6.52 -0.87 -0.33
C ALA A 127 5.48 -1.30 0.71
N LEU A 128 4.20 -1.39 0.33
CA LEU A 128 3.14 -1.86 1.23
C LEU A 128 3.26 -3.35 1.54
N GLU A 129 3.60 -4.16 0.55
CA GLU A 129 3.89 -5.58 0.76
C GLU A 129 5.01 -5.75 1.79
N GLU A 130 6.08 -4.96 1.68
CA GLU A 130 7.21 -5.06 2.59
C GLU A 130 6.87 -4.58 4.01
N ILE A 131 6.10 -3.50 4.14
CA ILE A 131 5.58 -3.07 5.45
C ILE A 131 4.70 -4.17 6.07
N ALA A 132 3.85 -4.81 5.27
CA ALA A 132 3.00 -5.90 5.72
C ALA A 132 3.81 -7.13 6.14
N ARG A 133 4.85 -7.52 5.38
CA ARG A 133 5.77 -8.62 5.75
C ARG A 133 6.49 -8.35 7.07
N GLN A 134 7.01 -7.14 7.27
CA GLN A 134 7.67 -6.77 8.53
C GLN A 134 6.73 -6.83 9.73
N ARG A 135 5.46 -6.40 9.55
CA ARG A 135 4.43 -6.51 10.60
C ARG A 135 4.01 -7.95 10.83
N LEU A 136 3.83 -8.73 9.78
CA LEU A 136 3.47 -10.15 9.85
C LEU A 136 4.53 -10.94 10.59
N ALA A 137 5.81 -10.69 10.31
CA ALA A 137 6.93 -11.30 11.02
C ALA A 137 6.88 -11.03 12.54
N ARG A 138 6.53 -9.82 12.96
CA ARG A 138 6.34 -9.50 14.39
C ARG A 138 5.13 -10.22 14.97
N VAL A 139 4.01 -10.28 14.24
CA VAL A 139 2.80 -11.01 14.67
C VAL A 139 3.06 -12.51 14.82
N LEU A 140 3.86 -13.10 13.93
CA LEU A 140 4.29 -14.49 14.05
C LEU A 140 5.24 -14.70 15.24
N ALA A 141 6.11 -13.73 15.55
CA ALA A 141 6.98 -13.77 16.73
C ALA A 141 6.17 -13.79 18.04
N GLU A 142 5.12 -12.98 18.15
CA GLU A 142 4.18 -12.99 19.31
C GLU A 142 3.43 -14.33 19.46
N GLN A 143 3.43 -15.16 18.41
CA GLN A 143 2.88 -16.52 18.41
C GLN A 143 3.97 -17.60 18.52
N ASP A 144 5.19 -17.23 18.92
CA ASP A 144 6.38 -18.09 19.01
C ASP A 144 6.85 -18.71 17.67
N ARG A 145 6.30 -18.27 16.53
CA ARG A 145 6.58 -18.79 15.17
C ARG A 145 7.75 -18.07 14.49
N HIS A 146 8.88 -17.99 15.20
CA HIS A 146 10.05 -17.20 14.79
C HIS A 146 10.73 -17.70 13.50
N GLU A 147 10.88 -19.02 13.32
CA GLU A 147 11.49 -19.57 12.09
C GLU A 147 10.62 -19.30 10.86
N GLU A 148 9.30 -19.45 10.99
CA GLU A 148 8.36 -19.10 9.92
C GLU A 148 8.40 -17.61 9.59
N ALA A 149 8.50 -16.75 10.61
CA ALA A 149 8.66 -15.32 10.42
C ALA A 149 9.94 -14.96 9.63
N LEU A 150 11.03 -15.70 9.82
CA LEU A 150 12.27 -15.51 9.06
C LEU A 150 12.11 -15.84 7.58
N GLU A 151 11.25 -16.81 7.24
CA GLU A 151 11.01 -17.19 5.84
C GLU A 151 10.41 -16.04 5.01
N LEU A 152 9.69 -15.12 5.66
CA LEU A 152 9.13 -13.92 5.01
C LEU A 152 10.21 -13.00 4.43
N PHE A 153 11.45 -13.09 4.92
CA PHE A 153 12.57 -12.24 4.50
C PHE A 153 13.52 -12.90 3.49
N ASN A 154 13.12 -14.03 2.89
CA ASN A 154 13.90 -14.71 1.84
C ASN A 154 13.95 -13.96 0.50
N THR A 155 13.14 -12.93 0.33
CA THR A 155 13.16 -12.06 -0.86
C THR A 155 14.20 -10.95 -0.69
N ALA A 156 14.77 -10.41 -1.77
CA ALA A 156 15.65 -9.25 -1.65
C ALA A 156 14.84 -7.95 -1.47
N VAL A 157 15.26 -7.10 -0.55
CA VAL A 157 14.79 -5.71 -0.41
C VAL A 157 15.98 -4.78 -0.34
N SER A 158 15.81 -3.59 -0.93
CA SER A 158 16.81 -2.54 -0.96
C SER A 158 16.13 -1.18 -0.73
N GLY A 159 16.92 -0.18 -0.33
CA GLY A 159 16.42 1.18 -0.10
C GLY A 159 15.82 1.36 1.30
N GLU A 160 14.88 2.28 1.42
CA GLU A 160 14.40 2.84 2.71
C GLU A 160 13.78 1.82 3.68
N LEU A 161 13.31 0.68 3.17
CA LEU A 161 12.67 -0.36 3.98
C LEU A 161 13.65 -1.42 4.52
N LEU A 162 14.89 -1.43 4.02
CA LEU A 162 15.90 -2.41 4.42
C LEU A 162 16.24 -2.32 5.91
N ALA A 163 16.39 -1.10 6.45
CA ALA A 163 16.69 -0.91 7.86
C ALA A 163 15.62 -1.51 8.77
N GLY A 164 14.34 -1.26 8.46
CA GLY A 164 13.22 -1.83 9.22
C GLY A 164 13.13 -3.35 9.12
N ARG A 165 13.40 -3.89 7.93
CA ARG A 165 13.42 -5.34 7.71
C ARG A 165 14.51 -6.01 8.54
N GLU A 166 15.74 -5.53 8.44
CA GLU A 166 16.89 -6.15 9.10
C GLU A 166 16.81 -5.99 10.63
N GLU A 167 16.18 -4.93 11.12
CA GLU A 167 15.83 -4.81 12.53
C GLU A 167 14.88 -5.93 12.98
N VAL A 168 13.77 -6.16 12.25
CA VAL A 168 12.84 -7.26 12.59
C VAL A 168 13.51 -8.62 12.47
N ARG A 169 14.30 -8.84 11.42
CA ARG A 169 15.06 -10.07 11.24
C ARG A 169 16.04 -10.31 12.40
N GLY A 170 16.70 -9.26 12.88
CA GLY A 170 17.57 -9.34 14.05
C GLY A 170 16.80 -9.71 15.33
N ASP A 171 15.63 -9.11 15.55
CA ASP A 171 14.77 -9.41 16.71
C ASP A 171 14.34 -10.90 16.71
N LEU A 172 13.97 -11.44 15.55
CA LEU A 172 13.62 -12.86 15.39
C LEU A 172 14.81 -13.79 15.67
N LEU A 173 15.99 -13.45 15.13
CA LEU A 173 17.22 -14.24 15.33
C LEU A 173 17.66 -14.23 16.79
N LEU A 174 17.50 -13.09 17.48
CA LEU A 174 17.79 -12.96 18.89
C LEU A 174 16.87 -13.86 19.73
N ALA A 175 15.56 -13.87 19.44
CA ALA A 175 14.59 -14.73 20.13
C ALA A 175 14.89 -16.24 19.93
N LEU A 176 15.52 -16.61 18.82
CA LEU A 176 15.99 -17.96 18.53
C LEU A 176 17.37 -18.28 19.16
N GLY A 177 17.99 -17.35 19.89
CA GLY A 177 19.33 -17.48 20.46
C GLY A 177 20.47 -17.42 19.44
N ARG A 178 20.20 -16.96 18.21
CA ARG A 178 21.17 -16.85 17.11
C ARG A 178 21.89 -15.50 17.16
N ASN A 179 22.56 -15.23 18.28
CA ASN A 179 23.10 -13.91 18.63
C ASN A 179 24.09 -13.35 17.58
N SER A 180 24.92 -14.19 16.96
CA SER A 180 25.84 -13.76 15.89
C SER A 180 25.09 -13.26 14.65
N ASP A 181 24.02 -13.97 14.29
CA ASP A 181 23.22 -13.65 13.11
C ASP A 181 22.36 -12.41 13.39
N ALA A 182 21.82 -12.28 14.60
CA ALA A 182 21.09 -11.11 15.06
C ALA A 182 21.96 -9.85 15.02
N ARG A 183 23.20 -9.94 15.52
CA ARG A 183 24.19 -8.85 15.45
C ARG A 183 24.45 -8.42 14.01
N ALA A 184 24.64 -9.37 13.10
CA ALA A 184 24.86 -9.08 11.69
C ALA A 184 23.64 -8.40 11.04
N ALA A 185 22.42 -8.80 11.40
CA ALA A 185 21.20 -8.16 10.93
C ALA A 185 21.10 -6.71 11.44
N TYR A 186 21.31 -6.46 12.74
CA TYR A 186 21.30 -5.09 13.30
C TYR A 186 22.37 -4.19 12.69
N GLN A 187 23.58 -4.71 12.43
CA GLN A 187 24.62 -3.98 11.71
C GLN A 187 24.19 -3.61 10.29
N THR A 188 23.56 -4.55 9.57
CA THR A 188 22.99 -4.28 8.24
C THR A 188 21.90 -3.22 8.32
N ALA A 189 21.04 -3.29 9.34
CA ALA A 189 19.98 -2.32 9.57
C ALA A 189 20.53 -0.90 9.80
N LEU A 190 21.54 -0.74 10.65
CA LEU A 190 22.20 0.55 10.90
C LEU A 190 22.92 1.09 9.65
N GLY A 191 23.58 0.21 8.90
CA GLY A 191 24.27 0.57 7.66
C GLY A 191 23.32 1.02 6.54
N ALA A 192 22.04 0.67 6.63
CA ALA A 192 21.00 1.11 5.69
C ALA A 192 20.36 2.46 6.06
N LEU A 193 20.70 3.05 7.20
CA LEU A 193 20.20 4.37 7.61
C LEU A 193 21.10 5.49 7.07
N ASP A 194 20.49 6.59 6.61
CA ASP A 194 21.23 7.81 6.25
C ASP A 194 21.90 8.46 7.47
N ASP A 195 21.24 8.38 8.63
CA ASP A 195 21.76 8.85 9.92
C ASP A 195 21.47 7.79 10.99
N PRO A 196 22.50 7.07 11.50
CA PRO A 196 22.33 6.08 12.56
C PRO A 196 21.66 6.63 13.83
N ARG A 197 21.78 7.94 14.10
CA ARG A 197 21.14 8.59 15.25
C ARG A 197 19.62 8.69 15.12
N SER A 198 19.06 8.41 13.94
CA SER A 198 17.62 8.36 13.71
C SER A 198 16.94 7.16 14.38
N ARG A 199 17.70 6.11 14.74
CA ARG A 199 17.18 4.91 15.43
C ARG A 199 18.04 4.52 16.64
N PRO A 200 17.99 5.28 17.74
CA PRO A 200 18.79 4.98 18.93
C PRO A 200 18.45 3.62 19.56
N GLN A 201 17.22 3.12 19.43
CA GLN A 201 16.87 1.79 19.95
C GLN A 201 17.64 0.66 19.27
N LEU A 202 17.93 0.79 17.97
CA LEU A 202 18.67 -0.21 17.21
C LEU A 202 20.15 -0.27 17.66
N GLN A 203 20.74 0.88 18.00
CA GLN A 203 22.08 0.91 18.58
C GLN A 203 22.10 0.21 19.95
N PHE A 204 21.12 0.47 20.81
CA PHE A 204 21.04 -0.21 22.11
C PHE A 204 20.91 -1.74 21.99
N LYS A 205 20.09 -2.24 21.06
CA LYS A 205 19.99 -3.69 20.78
C LYS A 205 21.34 -4.30 20.35
N LEU A 206 22.13 -3.54 19.59
CA LEU A 206 23.44 -3.99 19.12
C LEU A 206 24.48 -4.02 20.26
N ASP A 207 24.45 -3.00 21.12
CA ASP A 207 25.38 -2.86 22.24
C ASP A 207 25.11 -3.94 23.31
N ASP A 208 23.84 -4.22 23.63
CA ASP A 208 23.44 -5.28 24.58
C ASP A 208 23.99 -6.66 24.16
N LEU A 209 23.87 -6.98 22.87
CA LEU A 209 24.46 -8.18 22.29
C LEU A 209 25.99 -8.23 22.37
N ALA A 210 26.69 -7.09 22.46
CA ALA A 210 28.14 -7.05 22.57
C ALA A 210 28.62 -7.27 24.01
N GLU A 211 27.79 -6.98 25.01
CA GLU A 211 28.10 -7.20 26.43
C GLU A 211 27.88 -8.66 26.86
N GLU A 212 27.00 -9.40 26.17
CA GLU A 212 26.70 -10.82 26.45
C GLU A 212 27.66 -11.85 25.80
N ALA A 213 28.60 -11.41 24.96
CA ALA A 213 29.51 -12.27 24.19
C ALA A 213 30.91 -12.41 24.80
#